data_AF-A0A4R4ZAZ0-F1
#
_entry.id   AF-A0A4R4ZAZ0-F1
#
_cell.length_a   1.000
_cell.length_b   1.000
_cell.length_c   1.000
_cell.angle_alpha   90.00
_cell.angle_beta   90.00
_cell.angle_gamma   90.00
#
_symmetry.space_group_name_H-M   'P 1'
#
loop_
_entity.id
_entity.type
_entity.pdbx_description
1 polymer ?
#
loop_
_entity_poly.entity_id
_entity_poly.type
_entity_poly.pdbx_seq_one_letter_code
_entity_poly.pdbx_strand_id
1 'polypeptide(L)' 'MKKLMAGALVGFGMLVATATSATAAPAEWYYTGYWYHTAAACEQGYQDMVGGPGGPGVDLPHECRPTNGVYELWRMR' A
#
# COMPACT_ATOMS: atom_id res chain seq x y z
N MET A 1 37.46 0.78 -49.11
CA MET A 1 36.42 -0.27 -48.93
C MET A 1 36.92 -1.28 -47.90
N LYS A 2 36.42 -1.25 -46.67
CA LYS A 2 36.71 -2.28 -45.66
C LYS A 2 35.40 -2.75 -45.07
N LYS A 3 35.07 -4.01 -45.38
CA LYS A 3 33.88 -4.73 -44.96
C LYS A 3 34.03 -5.08 -43.49
N LEU A 4 33.05 -4.74 -42.65
CA LEU A 4 32.96 -5.27 -41.29
C LEU A 4 31.84 -6.30 -41.29
N MET A 5 32.26 -7.56 -41.30
CA MET A 5 31.36 -8.71 -41.17
C MET A 5 31.15 -8.98 -39.68
N ALA A 6 29.87 -9.19 -39.34
CA ALA A 6 29.36 -9.45 -38.02
C ALA A 6 30.01 -10.71 -37.40
N GLY A 7 30.62 -10.54 -36.23
CA GLY A 7 31.01 -11.64 -35.36
C GLY A 7 29.84 -11.99 -34.44
N ALA A 8 29.32 -13.21 -34.56
CA ALA A 8 28.38 -13.78 -33.62
C ALA A 8 29.06 -14.00 -32.26
N LEU A 9 28.59 -13.32 -31.22
CA LEU A 9 28.90 -13.65 -29.83
C LEU A 9 27.76 -14.46 -29.26
N VAL A 10 27.97 -15.78 -29.24
CA VAL A 10 27.23 -16.73 -28.40
C VAL A 10 27.77 -16.60 -26.98
N GLY A 11 26.89 -16.66 -25.98
CA GLY A 11 27.25 -17.36 -24.75
C GLY A 11 26.91 -16.63 -23.46
N PHE A 12 25.90 -17.18 -22.78
CA PHE A 12 25.75 -17.18 -21.32
C PHE A 12 25.80 -15.80 -20.65
N GLY A 13 24.69 -15.07 -20.79
CA GLY A 13 24.32 -14.09 -19.79
C GLY A 13 24.12 -14.83 -18.46
N MET A 14 25.07 -14.71 -17.54
CA MET A 14 24.82 -14.98 -16.14
C MET A 14 23.64 -14.10 -15.74
N LEU A 15 22.48 -14.73 -15.57
CA LEU A 15 21.36 -14.15 -14.86
C LEU A 15 21.88 -13.89 -13.45
N VAL A 16 22.37 -12.67 -13.22
CA VAL A 16 22.51 -12.13 -11.88
C VAL A 16 21.08 -11.97 -11.41
N ALA A 17 20.53 -13.04 -10.86
CA ALA A 17 19.34 -13.01 -10.05
C ALA A 17 19.73 -12.20 -8.81
N THR A 18 19.67 -10.88 -8.91
CA THR A 18 19.47 -10.04 -7.75
C THR A 18 18.11 -10.44 -7.20
N ALA A 19 18.10 -11.46 -6.35
CA ALA A 19 17.04 -11.67 -5.38
C ALA A 19 17.08 -10.43 -4.46
N THR A 20 16.54 -9.32 -4.96
CA THR A 20 16.13 -8.26 -4.06
C THR A 20 15.08 -8.92 -3.20
N SER A 21 15.37 -9.05 -1.91
CA SER A 21 14.36 -9.35 -0.92
C SER A 21 13.20 -8.41 -1.24
N ALA A 22 12.04 -8.95 -1.59
CA ALA A 22 10.81 -8.18 -1.50
C ALA A 22 10.59 -7.95 -0.01
N THR A 23 11.37 -7.05 0.58
CA THR A 23 11.05 -6.45 1.86
C THR A 23 9.70 -5.80 1.60
N ALA A 24 8.63 -6.43 2.07
CA ALA A 24 7.32 -5.81 2.13
C ALA A 24 7.55 -4.41 2.69
N ALA A 25 7.17 -3.39 1.93
CA ALA A 25 7.23 -2.02 2.42
C ALA A 25 6.57 -2.01 3.80
N PRO A 26 7.16 -1.33 4.81
CA PRO A 26 6.54 -1.24 6.12
C PRO A 26 5.10 -0.76 5.90
N ALA A 27 4.11 -1.47 6.46
CA ALA A 27 2.71 -1.14 6.24
C ALA A 27 2.47 0.34 6.58
N GLU A 28 2.18 1.15 5.55
CA GLU A 28 2.12 2.59 5.68
C GLU A 28 0.70 3.01 6.05
N TRP A 29 0.58 3.81 7.12
CA TRP A 29 -0.66 4.48 7.46
C TRP A 29 -0.95 5.56 6.42
N TYR A 30 -2.14 5.52 5.81
CA TYR A 30 -2.63 6.56 4.92
C TYR A 30 -3.95 7.13 5.42
N TYR A 31 -4.12 8.43 5.21
CA TYR A 31 -5.38 9.11 5.47
C TYR A 31 -6.41 8.72 4.40
N THR A 32 -7.59 8.29 4.82
CA THR A 32 -8.63 7.80 3.91
C THR A 32 -9.38 8.93 3.19
N GLY A 33 -9.19 10.19 3.58
CA GLY A 33 -9.96 11.33 3.07
C GLY A 33 -11.25 11.63 3.83
N TYR A 34 -11.63 10.78 4.80
CA TYR A 34 -12.81 10.96 5.63
C TYR A 34 -12.48 11.58 6.98
N TRP A 35 -13.29 12.54 7.41
CA TRP A 35 -13.19 13.16 8.72
C TRP A 35 -14.58 13.22 9.37
N TYR A 36 -14.59 13.20 10.70
CA TYR A 36 -15.81 13.12 11.49
C TYR A 36 -15.72 14.07 12.69
N HIS A 37 -16.85 14.58 13.15
CA HIS A 37 -16.88 15.51 14.29
C HIS A 37 -16.61 14.84 15.65
N THR A 38 -16.72 13.51 15.74
CA THR A 38 -16.48 12.75 16.97
C THR A 38 -15.74 11.46 16.66
N ALA A 39 -15.02 10.92 17.65
CA ALA A 39 -14.37 9.62 17.53
C ALA A 39 -15.37 8.50 17.19
N ALA A 40 -16.52 8.48 17.86
CA ALA A 40 -17.56 7.47 17.62
C ALA A 40 -18.12 7.50 16.19
N ALA A 41 -18.29 8.70 15.61
CA ALA A 41 -18.71 8.82 14.22
C ALA A 41 -17.63 8.33 13.24
N CYS A 42 -16.35 8.52 13.58
CA CYS A 42 -15.24 7.97 12.81
C CYS A 42 -15.19 6.43 12.85
N GLU A 43 -15.38 5.84 14.04
CA GLU A 43 -15.49 4.39 14.19
C GLU A 43 -16.65 3.81 13.39
N GLN A 44 -17.84 4.43 13.47
CA GLN A 44 -18.99 3.99 12.68
C GLN A 44 -18.75 4.15 11.18
N GLY A 45 -18.16 5.28 10.76
CA GLY A 45 -17.85 5.53 9.36
C GLY A 45 -16.87 4.52 8.78
N TYR A 46 -15.92 4.04 9.59
CA TYR A 46 -15.08 2.91 9.23
C TYR A 46 -15.90 1.64 9.02
N GLN A 47 -16.75 1.27 9.98
CA GLN A 47 -17.63 0.10 9.89
C GLN A 47 -18.47 0.15 8.61
N ASP A 48 -19.08 1.29 8.31
CA ASP A 48 -19.91 1.48 7.12
C ASP A 48 -19.10 1.30 5.81
N MET A 49 -17.83 1.71 5.78
CA MET A 49 -16.94 1.52 4.63
C MET A 49 -16.54 0.05 4.41
N VAL A 50 -16.43 -0.73 5.47
CA VAL A 50 -15.94 -2.12 5.38
C VAL A 50 -17.04 -3.17 5.33
N GLY A 51 -18.29 -2.74 5.14
CA GLY A 51 -19.46 -3.62 4.97
C GLY A 51 -20.28 -3.81 6.24
N GLY A 52 -20.11 -2.95 7.24
CA GLY A 52 -20.80 -2.98 8.53
C GLY A 52 -20.20 -3.99 9.52
N PRO A 53 -20.87 -4.17 10.68
CA PRO A 53 -20.46 -5.16 11.68
C PRO A 53 -20.39 -6.56 11.07
N GLY A 54 -19.20 -7.18 11.11
CA GLY A 54 -18.96 -8.51 10.52
C GLY A 54 -18.64 -8.49 9.02
N GLY A 55 -18.49 -7.31 8.41
CA GLY A 55 -18.06 -7.16 7.02
C GLY A 55 -16.61 -7.62 6.79
N PRO A 56 -16.20 -7.84 5.53
CA PRO A 56 -14.89 -8.42 5.18
C PRO A 56 -13.69 -7.57 5.63
N GLY A 57 -13.89 -6.30 5.98
CA GLY A 57 -12.85 -5.43 6.49
C GLY A 57 -13.02 -5.02 7.95
N VAL A 58 -13.97 -5.57 8.71
CA VAL A 58 -14.24 -5.14 10.10
C VAL A 58 -13.03 -5.20 11.03
N ASP A 59 -12.14 -6.17 10.80
CA ASP A 59 -10.94 -6.41 11.61
C ASP A 59 -9.66 -5.82 10.97
N LEU A 60 -9.77 -5.11 9.85
CA LEU A 60 -8.60 -4.46 9.26
C LEU A 60 -8.14 -3.31 10.19
N PRO A 61 -6.82 -3.04 10.28
CA PRO A 61 -6.33 -1.94 11.09
C PRO A 61 -6.82 -0.57 10.59
N HIS A 62 -7.39 0.22 11.51
CA HIS A 62 -7.76 1.61 11.30
C HIS A 62 -7.48 2.45 12.55
N GLU A 63 -7.39 3.76 12.37
CA GLU A 63 -7.23 4.72 13.46
C GLU A 63 -8.10 5.96 13.23
N CYS A 64 -8.77 6.41 14.27
CA CYS A 64 -9.47 7.69 14.33
C CYS A 64 -8.58 8.74 15.01
N ARG A 65 -7.78 9.45 14.21
CA ARG A 65 -6.78 10.43 14.72
C ARG A 65 -7.41 11.81 14.92
N PRO A 66 -7.29 12.42 16.11
CA PRO A 66 -7.76 13.79 16.32
C PRO A 66 -6.84 14.78 15.61
N THR A 67 -7.41 15.56 14.69
CA THR A 67 -6.70 16.61 13.93
C THR A 67 -7.56 17.87 13.89
N ASN A 68 -7.09 18.98 14.47
CA ASN A 68 -7.74 20.30 14.38
C ASN A 68 -9.25 20.34 14.70
N GLY A 69 -9.71 19.56 15.69
CA GLY A 69 -11.11 19.54 16.11
C GLY A 69 -12.02 18.59 15.32
N VAL A 70 -11.45 17.81 14.40
CA VAL A 70 -12.10 16.66 13.76
C VAL A 70 -11.32 15.37 14.04
N TYR A 71 -11.93 14.23 13.74
CA TYR A 71 -11.32 12.92 13.77
C TYR A 71 -11.15 12.43 12.34
N GLU A 72 -9.90 12.29 11.91
CA GLU A 72 -9.52 11.75 10.61
C GLU A 72 -9.46 10.23 10.68
N LEU A 73 -9.98 9.56 9.66
CA LEU A 73 -9.88 8.12 9.54
C LEU A 73 -8.64 7.72 8.74
N TRP A 74 -7.77 6.91 9.36
CA TRP A 74 -6.54 6.41 8.80
C TRP A 74 -6.57 4.88 8.70
N ARG A 75 -5.93 4.31 7.68
CA ARG A 75 -5.86 2.86 7.44
C ARG A 75 -4.46 2.44 7.04
N MET A 76 -4.14 1.16 7.18
CA MET A 76 -2.90 0.58 6.68
C MET A 76 -3.09 0.09 5.23
N ARG A 77 -2.05 0.26 4.40
CA ARG A 77 -1.98 -0.24 3.02
C ARG A 77 -1.46 -1.68 2.94
#